data_AF-A0A418KX64-F1
#
_entry.id   AF-A0A418KX64-F1
#
_cell.length_a   1.000
_cell.length_b   1.000
_cell.length_c   1.000
_cell.angle_alpha   90.00
_cell.angle_beta   90.00
_cell.angle_gamma   90.00
#
_symmetry.space_group_name_H-M   'P 1'
#
loop_
_entity.id
_entity.type
_entity.pdbx_description
1 polymer ?
#
loop_
_entity_poly.entity_id
_entity_poly.type
_entity_poly.pdbx_seq_one_letter_code
_entity_poly.pdbx_strand_id
1 'polypeptide(L)'
;MHDQETTTTTPEQPASQPSARPTWIKVVAGGLGALLCAHLLATAVFVGPANAAKETLGTTLTNYIQPYFQQEWSLFAPTPISVEYSMLVRGWYDADTSTEWVNVTELEVEGNILHSVAPSRAGIVTRRLAGTMRKQYRLITREEQAVLAGNYHEDAWARMEEAMLATPDPSSDARISYVLRLDRAMTAYATQFAWAWWGRDAGIQYVEVQIQETRAPRFDDRGDDPSVTVREFGRRPLYLYDDQDSAAFADAIGRFRS
;
A
#
# COMPACT_ATOMS: atom_id res chain seq x y z
N MET A 1 -23.26 -78.42 66.50
CA MET A 1 -21.86 -78.05 66.81
C MET A 1 -21.02 -78.62 65.67
N HIS A 2 -20.58 -77.91 64.63
CA HIS A 2 -20.44 -76.48 64.34
C HIS A 2 -20.71 -76.30 62.83
N ASP A 3 -21.44 -75.25 62.45
CA ASP A 3 -21.39 -74.65 61.12
C ASP A 3 -20.09 -73.84 61.02
N GLN A 4 -19.36 -73.96 59.90
CA GLN A 4 -18.35 -72.97 59.52
C GLN A 4 -18.54 -72.61 58.05
N GLU A 5 -19.08 -71.41 57.85
CA GLU A 5 -19.03 -70.66 56.61
C GLU A 5 -17.56 -70.31 56.29
N THR A 6 -17.07 -70.73 55.14
CA THR A 6 -15.76 -70.30 54.64
C THR A 6 -15.97 -69.01 53.83
N THR A 7 -15.78 -67.86 54.48
CA THR A 7 -15.71 -66.55 53.82
C THR A 7 -14.47 -66.45 52.93
N THR A 8 -14.70 -66.08 51.68
CA THR A 8 -13.74 -65.69 50.64
C THR A 8 -12.85 -64.53 51.09
N THR A 9 -11.53 -64.66 50.94
CA THR A 9 -10.59 -63.52 50.99
C THR A 9 -9.86 -63.41 49.66
N THR A 10 -10.30 -62.45 48.83
CA THR A 10 -9.58 -61.99 47.64
C THR A 10 -8.28 -61.30 48.08
N PRO A 11 -7.11 -61.65 47.53
CA PRO A 11 -5.87 -60.95 47.86
C PRO A 11 -5.89 -59.56 47.22
N GLU A 12 -5.74 -58.53 48.07
CA GLU A 12 -5.57 -57.14 47.70
C GLU A 12 -4.25 -56.96 46.94
N GLN A 13 -4.33 -56.57 45.66
CA GLN A 13 -3.17 -56.27 44.83
C GLN A 13 -2.48 -55.00 45.38
N PRO A 14 -1.18 -55.03 45.68
CA PRO A 14 -0.50 -53.83 46.16
C PRO A 14 -0.53 -52.75 45.08
N ALA A 15 -1.05 -51.57 45.44
CA ALA A 15 -1.04 -50.41 44.58
C ALA A 15 0.39 -50.15 44.08
N SER A 16 0.57 -50.20 42.76
CA SER A 16 1.84 -49.90 42.10
C SER A 16 2.28 -48.49 42.48
N GLN A 17 3.32 -48.37 43.32
CA GLN A 17 3.88 -47.06 43.64
C GLN A 17 4.46 -46.43 42.37
N PRO A 18 4.15 -45.15 42.08
CA PRO A 18 4.68 -44.49 40.90
C PRO A 18 6.21 -44.46 40.99
N SER A 19 6.89 -45.08 40.02
CA SER A 19 8.34 -45.05 39.95
C SER A 19 8.83 -43.60 39.91
N ALA A 20 9.62 -43.21 40.91
CA ALA A 20 10.17 -41.87 40.98
C ALA A 20 11.06 -41.66 39.74
N ARG A 21 10.67 -40.71 38.87
CA ARG A 21 11.43 -40.38 37.67
C ARG A 21 12.87 -40.01 38.07
N PRO A 22 13.89 -40.54 37.37
CA PRO A 22 15.28 -40.31 37.73
C PRO A 22 15.65 -38.82 37.64
N THR A 23 16.49 -38.36 38.57
CA THR A 23 16.80 -36.94 38.78
C THR A 23 17.35 -36.24 37.54
N TRP A 24 18.12 -36.94 36.69
CA TRP A 24 18.64 -36.39 35.44
C TRP A 24 17.53 -35.94 34.48
N ILE A 25 16.38 -36.63 34.46
CA ILE A 25 15.21 -36.22 33.65
C ILE A 25 14.66 -34.89 34.16
N LYS A 26 14.60 -34.69 35.49
CA LYS A 26 14.14 -33.43 36.07
C LYS A 26 15.09 -32.27 35.75
N VAL A 27 16.40 -32.53 35.78
CA VAL A 27 17.43 -31.55 35.40
C VAL A 27 17.33 -31.19 33.92
N VAL A 28 17.23 -32.18 33.03
CA VAL A 28 17.08 -31.96 31.59
C VAL A 28 15.78 -31.22 31.28
N ALA A 29 14.66 -31.66 31.86
CA ALA A 29 13.37 -31.00 31.67
C ALA A 29 13.36 -29.56 32.20
N GLY A 30 14.00 -29.32 33.35
CA GLY A 30 14.18 -27.98 33.90
C GLY A 30 15.03 -27.09 32.99
N GLY A 31 16.13 -27.61 32.46
CA GLY A 31 17.00 -26.91 31.51
C GLY A 31 16.27 -26.55 30.21
N LEU A 32 15.56 -27.52 29.62
CA LEU A 32 14.73 -27.29 28.42
C LEU A 32 13.60 -26.29 28.69
N GLY A 33 12.95 -26.38 29.85
CA GLY A 33 11.92 -25.43 30.26
C GLY A 33 12.47 -24.01 30.41
N ALA A 34 13.65 -23.85 31.01
CA ALA A 34 14.31 -22.56 31.13
C ALA A 34 14.68 -21.98 29.76
N LEU A 35 15.22 -22.80 28.85
CA LEU A 35 15.52 -22.39 27.47
C LEU A 35 14.26 -21.96 26.71
N LEU A 36 13.16 -22.71 26.86
CA LEU A 36 11.88 -22.36 26.26
C LEU A 36 11.36 -21.02 26.80
N CYS A 37 11.38 -20.82 28.12
CA CYS A 37 10.98 -19.56 28.74
C CYS A 37 11.85 -18.39 28.24
N ALA A 38 13.16 -18.58 28.13
CA ALA A 38 14.07 -17.58 27.59
C ALA A 38 13.75 -17.23 26.12
N HIS A 39 13.46 -18.23 25.29
CA HIS A 39 13.04 -18.02 23.90
C HIS A 39 11.73 -17.24 23.82
N LEU A 40 10.71 -17.65 24.59
CA LEU A 40 9.41 -16.96 24.62
C LEU A 40 9.52 -15.52 25.10
N LEU A 41 10.37 -15.26 26.11
CA LEU A 41 10.66 -13.91 26.57
C LEU A 41 11.35 -13.09 25.47
N ALA A 42 12.35 -13.65 24.80
CA ALA A 42 13.03 -13.02 23.67
C ALA A 42 12.03 -12.68 22.54
N THR A 43 11.16 -13.61 22.17
CA THR A 43 10.09 -13.38 21.18
C THR A 43 9.12 -12.29 21.65
N ALA A 44 8.71 -12.29 22.92
CA ALA A 44 7.81 -11.28 23.46
C ALA A 44 8.43 -9.87 23.42
N VAL A 45 9.71 -9.74 23.77
CA VAL A 45 10.46 -8.47 23.64
C VAL A 45 10.60 -8.07 22.17
N PHE A 46 10.83 -9.03 21.28
CA PHE A 46 11.00 -8.79 19.85
C PHE A 46 9.72 -8.28 19.16
N VAL A 47 8.57 -8.90 19.45
CA VAL A 47 7.26 -8.55 18.85
C VAL A 47 6.61 -7.38 19.58
N GLY A 48 6.89 -7.20 20.87
CA GLY A 48 6.30 -6.15 21.70
C GLY A 48 6.65 -4.72 21.26
N PRO A 49 5.96 -3.70 21.82
CA PRO A 49 6.23 -2.30 21.54
C PRO A 49 7.65 -1.89 21.96
N ALA A 50 8.11 -0.74 21.45
CA ALA A 50 9.43 -0.20 21.78
C ALA A 50 9.61 -0.06 23.30
N ASN A 51 10.72 -0.59 23.82
CA ASN A 51 11.06 -0.57 25.24
C ASN A 51 12.59 -0.65 25.41
N ALA A 52 13.07 -0.32 26.61
CA ALA A 52 14.51 -0.24 26.90
C ALA A 52 15.27 -1.56 26.65
N ALA A 53 14.64 -2.71 26.91
CA ALA A 53 15.26 -4.02 26.66
C ALA A 53 15.40 -4.29 25.16
N LYS A 54 14.39 -3.94 24.37
CA LYS A 54 14.40 -4.05 22.91
C LYS A 54 15.44 -3.14 22.27
N GLU A 55 15.61 -1.93 22.80
CA GLU A 55 16.62 -0.97 22.33
C GLU A 55 18.04 -1.45 22.66
N THR A 56 18.27 -1.90 23.91
CA THR A 56 19.58 -2.37 24.37
C THR A 56 20.03 -3.66 23.67
N LEU A 57 19.11 -4.60 23.45
CA LEU A 57 19.40 -5.92 22.89
C LEU A 57 19.16 -5.99 21.37
N GLY A 58 18.77 -4.89 20.71
CA GLY A 58 18.17 -4.87 19.39
C GLY A 58 18.85 -5.78 18.36
N THR A 59 20.15 -5.58 18.11
CA THR A 59 20.90 -6.36 17.12
C THR A 59 21.06 -7.83 17.53
N THR A 60 21.39 -8.10 18.80
CA THR A 60 21.55 -9.47 19.30
C THR A 60 20.25 -10.26 19.25
N LEU A 61 19.15 -9.62 19.67
CA LEU A 61 17.81 -10.20 19.65
C LEU A 61 17.34 -10.45 18.22
N THR A 62 17.60 -9.51 17.31
CA THR A 62 17.30 -9.64 15.89
C THR A 62 18.07 -10.83 15.27
N ASN A 63 19.37 -10.93 15.50
CA ASN A 63 20.18 -12.05 15.00
C ASN A 63 19.74 -13.41 15.56
N TYR A 64 19.26 -13.45 16.80
CA TYR A 64 18.74 -14.67 17.43
C TYR A 64 17.37 -15.08 16.86
N ILE A 65 16.44 -14.14 16.70
CA ILE A 65 15.06 -14.42 16.31
C ILE A 65 14.92 -14.59 14.79
N GLN A 66 15.54 -13.73 14.00
CA GLN A 66 15.30 -13.62 12.56
C GLN A 66 15.51 -14.92 11.76
N PRO A 67 16.52 -15.76 12.02
CA PRO A 67 16.69 -17.04 11.29
C PRO A 67 15.49 -17.98 11.34
N TYR A 68 14.67 -17.89 12.40
CA TYR A 68 13.51 -18.77 12.60
C TYR A 68 12.20 -18.20 12.05
N PHE A 69 12.14 -16.89 11.79
CA PHE A 69 10.93 -16.18 11.35
C PHE A 69 11.03 -15.59 9.94
N GLN A 70 12.19 -15.68 9.28
CA GLN A 70 12.33 -15.32 7.87
C GLN A 70 11.57 -16.34 7.01
N GLN A 71 10.36 -15.97 6.60
CA GLN A 71 9.62 -16.71 5.59
C GLN A 71 10.00 -16.15 4.22
N GLU A 72 10.64 -16.96 3.36
CA GLU A 72 10.86 -16.58 1.97
C GLU A 72 9.52 -16.61 1.22
N TRP A 73 8.88 -15.44 1.10
CA TRP A 73 7.67 -15.26 0.30
C TRP A 73 7.94 -15.29 -1.21
N SER A 74 9.21 -15.33 -1.65
CA SER A 74 9.61 -15.35 -3.06
C SER A 74 9.09 -16.59 -3.81
N LEU A 75 8.86 -17.71 -3.11
CA LEU A 75 8.27 -18.92 -3.68
C LEU A 75 6.82 -18.69 -4.14
N PHE A 76 6.09 -17.79 -3.47
CA PHE A 76 4.66 -17.53 -3.71
C PHE A 76 4.39 -16.21 -4.43
N ALA A 77 5.29 -15.23 -4.28
CA ALA A 77 5.24 -13.95 -4.96
C ALA A 77 6.68 -13.54 -5.31
N PRO A 78 7.24 -14.00 -6.46
CA PRO A 78 8.61 -13.67 -6.87
C PRO A 78 8.88 -12.17 -7.00
N THR A 79 7.83 -11.38 -7.26
CA THR A 79 7.87 -9.92 -7.34
C THR A 79 6.74 -9.32 -6.49
N PRO A 80 6.89 -9.29 -5.15
CA PRO A 80 5.87 -8.72 -4.29
C PRO A 80 5.73 -7.22 -4.61
N ILE A 81 4.49 -6.75 -4.74
CA ILE A 81 4.22 -5.33 -5.00
C ILE A 81 4.64 -4.55 -3.76
N SER A 82 5.69 -3.74 -3.89
CA SER A 82 6.28 -2.97 -2.79
C SER A 82 6.06 -1.45 -2.94
N VAL A 83 5.12 -1.05 -3.80
CA VAL A 83 4.93 0.34 -4.22
C VAL A 83 3.45 0.68 -4.27
N GLU A 84 3.13 1.83 -3.69
CA GLU A 84 1.82 2.48 -3.77
C GLU A 84 1.86 3.59 -4.81
N TYR A 85 0.74 3.80 -5.51
CA TYR A 85 0.60 4.85 -6.51
C TYR A 85 -0.54 5.78 -6.13
N SER A 86 -0.19 7.03 -5.85
CA SER A 86 -1.16 8.07 -5.54
C SER A 86 -1.18 9.10 -6.66
N MET A 87 -2.38 9.47 -7.10
CA MET A 87 -2.61 10.61 -7.96
C MET A 87 -2.95 11.82 -7.09
N LEU A 88 -2.30 12.95 -7.38
CA LEU A 88 -2.57 14.24 -6.77
C LEU A 88 -3.06 15.21 -7.85
N VAL A 89 -3.94 16.10 -7.45
CA VAL A 89 -4.56 17.11 -8.34
C VAL A 89 -4.33 18.49 -7.74
N ARG A 90 -4.05 19.46 -8.62
CA ARG A 90 -4.00 20.89 -8.30
C ARG A 90 -4.67 21.68 -9.42
N GLY A 91 -5.48 22.66 -9.04
CA GLY A 91 -6.04 23.66 -9.96
C GLY A 91 -5.18 24.93 -10.01
N TRP A 92 -5.18 25.60 -11.16
CA TRP A 92 -4.51 26.89 -11.41
C TRP A 92 -5.53 27.95 -11.83
N TYR A 93 -5.46 29.12 -11.20
CA TYR A 93 -6.30 30.28 -11.56
C TYR A 93 -5.70 31.07 -12.72
N ASP A 94 -4.37 31.08 -12.82
CA ASP A 94 -3.60 31.77 -13.86
C ASP A 94 -2.20 31.13 -14.00
N ALA A 95 -1.22 31.86 -14.53
CA ALA A 95 0.14 31.34 -14.73
C ALA A 95 0.94 31.14 -13.43
N ASP A 96 0.62 31.91 -12.38
CA ASP A 96 1.42 32.06 -11.16
C ASP A 96 0.65 31.62 -9.89
N THR A 97 -0.68 31.62 -9.95
CA THR A 97 -1.56 31.33 -8.81
C THR A 97 -2.17 29.94 -8.92
N SER A 98 -1.89 29.09 -7.92
CA SER A 98 -2.42 27.73 -7.83
C SER A 98 -3.06 27.43 -6.47
N THR A 99 -3.88 26.39 -6.46
CA THR A 99 -4.41 25.76 -5.25
C THR A 99 -3.37 24.84 -4.59
N GLU A 100 -3.69 24.30 -3.42
CA GLU A 100 -2.94 23.21 -2.83
C GLU A 100 -2.98 21.92 -3.67
N TRP A 101 -1.95 21.07 -3.51
CA TRP A 101 -2.03 19.71 -4.00
C TRP A 101 -2.96 18.89 -3.11
N VAL A 102 -3.95 18.23 -3.72
CA VAL A 102 -4.85 17.32 -3.01
C VAL A 102 -4.57 15.88 -3.47
N ASN A 103 -4.34 14.98 -2.51
CA ASN A 103 -4.20 13.56 -2.77
C ASN A 103 -5.59 12.92 -2.99
N VAL A 104 -6.02 12.94 -4.25
CA VAL A 104 -7.34 12.41 -4.63
C VAL A 104 -7.44 10.90 -4.48
N THR A 105 -6.32 10.19 -4.49
CA THR A 105 -6.30 8.74 -4.24
C THR A 105 -6.53 8.42 -2.78
N GLU A 106 -5.90 9.17 -1.89
CA GLU A 106 -6.12 9.02 -0.45
C GLU A 106 -7.54 9.37 -0.06
N LEU A 107 -8.10 10.44 -0.62
CA LEU A 107 -9.52 10.79 -0.43
C LEU A 107 -10.47 9.65 -0.86
N GLU A 108 -10.22 9.04 -2.02
CA GLU A 108 -10.98 7.87 -2.50
C GLU A 108 -10.85 6.65 -1.55
N VAL A 109 -9.67 6.44 -0.98
CA VAL A 109 -9.41 5.32 -0.06
C VAL A 109 -10.10 5.58 1.27
N GLU A 110 -9.91 6.75 1.88
CA GLU A 110 -10.48 7.10 3.17
C GLU A 110 -12.01 7.15 3.13
N GLY A 111 -12.58 7.81 2.12
CA GLY A 111 -14.02 8.04 2.03
C GLY A 111 -14.85 6.87 1.51
N ASN A 112 -14.26 5.85 0.89
CA ASN A 112 -15.01 4.74 0.29
C ASN A 112 -14.48 3.34 0.61
N ILE A 113 -13.18 3.18 0.89
CA ILE A 113 -12.58 1.88 1.16
C ILE A 113 -12.43 1.64 2.65
N LEU A 114 -11.81 2.58 3.37
CA LEU A 114 -11.61 2.43 4.80
C LEU A 114 -12.96 2.38 5.52
N HIS A 115 -13.08 1.40 6.43
CA HIS A 115 -14.29 1.18 7.25
C HIS A 115 -15.58 0.85 6.48
N SER A 116 -15.50 0.55 5.19
CA SER A 116 -16.65 0.14 4.37
C SER A 116 -16.78 -1.37 4.28
N VAL A 117 -17.97 -1.90 4.60
CA VAL A 117 -18.29 -3.34 4.48
C VAL A 117 -18.54 -3.74 3.02
N ALA A 118 -18.92 -2.79 2.17
CA ALA A 118 -19.22 -3.00 0.75
C ALA A 118 -18.71 -1.80 -0.08
N PRO A 119 -17.38 -1.68 -0.27
CA PRO A 119 -16.80 -0.54 -0.98
C PRO A 119 -17.27 -0.50 -2.43
N SER A 120 -17.56 0.70 -2.93
CA SER A 120 -17.88 0.89 -4.33
C SER A 120 -16.61 0.79 -5.20
N ARG A 121 -16.77 0.49 -6.49
CA ARG A 121 -15.65 0.51 -7.45
C ARG A 121 -15.12 1.93 -7.74
N ALA A 122 -15.77 2.98 -7.24
CA ALA A 122 -15.29 4.35 -7.42
C ALA A 122 -13.96 4.58 -6.68
N GLY A 123 -13.73 3.97 -5.51
CA GLY A 123 -12.52 4.19 -4.71
C GLY A 123 -11.22 3.56 -5.25
N ILE A 124 -11.22 3.03 -6.47
CA ILE A 124 -10.01 2.47 -7.11
C ILE A 124 -9.71 3.11 -8.48
N VAL A 125 -10.44 4.15 -8.86
CA VAL A 125 -10.31 4.77 -10.19
C VAL A 125 -8.96 5.48 -10.29
N THR A 126 -8.64 6.34 -9.32
CA THR A 126 -7.39 7.10 -9.29
C THR A 126 -6.17 6.18 -9.24
N ARG A 127 -6.17 5.17 -8.36
CA ARG A 127 -5.09 4.19 -8.21
C ARG A 127 -4.85 3.38 -9.48
N ARG A 128 -5.91 2.96 -10.18
CA ARG A 128 -5.80 2.26 -11.48
C ARG A 128 -5.25 3.16 -12.56
N LEU A 129 -5.70 4.42 -12.61
CA LEU A 129 -5.26 5.39 -13.60
C LEU A 129 -3.79 5.74 -13.40
N ALA A 130 -3.38 6.04 -12.16
CA ALA A 130 -1.99 6.29 -11.78
C ALA A 130 -1.09 5.09 -12.10
N GLY A 131 -1.48 3.88 -11.68
CA GLY A 131 -0.71 2.66 -11.94
C GLY A 131 -0.57 2.34 -13.43
N THR A 132 -1.65 2.54 -14.21
CA THR A 132 -1.65 2.31 -15.66
C THR A 132 -0.80 3.34 -16.38
N MET A 133 -0.97 4.63 -16.06
CA MET A 133 -0.16 5.71 -16.62
C MET A 133 1.32 5.48 -16.31
N ARG A 134 1.68 5.20 -15.05
CA ARG A 134 3.07 4.91 -14.66
C ARG A 134 3.66 3.75 -15.44
N LYS A 135 2.88 2.68 -15.70
CA LYS A 135 3.34 1.55 -16.52
C LYS A 135 3.68 2.00 -17.95
N GLN A 136 2.84 2.82 -18.57
CA GLN A 136 3.05 3.29 -19.95
C GLN A 136 4.12 4.39 -20.05
N TYR A 137 4.18 5.28 -19.07
CA TYR A 137 5.21 6.32 -18.94
C TYR A 137 6.63 5.72 -18.97
N ARG A 138 6.82 4.52 -18.37
CA ARG A 138 8.10 3.81 -18.42
C ARG A 138 8.45 3.20 -19.78
N LEU A 139 7.50 3.14 -20.71
CA LEU A 139 7.66 2.54 -22.03
C LEU A 139 7.89 3.58 -23.12
N ILE A 140 7.73 4.87 -22.82
CA ILE A 140 8.03 5.98 -23.74
C ILE A 140 9.44 6.53 -23.49
N THR A 141 9.98 7.25 -24.48
CA THR A 141 11.34 7.82 -24.44
C THR A 141 11.45 8.96 -23.43
N ARG A 142 12.67 9.41 -23.12
CA ARG A 142 12.88 10.51 -22.17
C ARG A 142 12.42 11.85 -22.77
N GLU A 143 12.56 12.02 -24.08
CA GLU A 143 12.06 13.18 -24.80
C GLU A 143 10.53 13.25 -24.74
N GLU A 144 9.84 12.12 -24.95
CA GLU A 144 8.38 12.04 -24.82
C GLU A 144 7.91 12.28 -23.38
N GLN A 145 8.66 11.79 -22.39
CA GLN A 145 8.41 12.09 -20.98
C GLN A 145 8.53 13.61 -20.69
N ALA A 146 9.51 14.28 -21.30
CA ALA A 146 9.67 15.73 -21.18
C ALA A 146 8.51 16.48 -21.85
N VAL A 147 7.95 15.96 -22.95
CA VAL A 147 6.72 16.48 -23.55
C VAL A 147 5.55 16.40 -22.56
N LEU A 148 5.35 15.28 -21.85
CA LEU A 148 4.29 15.19 -20.83
C LEU A 148 4.47 16.16 -19.66
N ALA A 149 5.72 16.42 -19.26
CA ALA A 149 6.04 17.37 -18.19
C ALA A 149 5.81 18.84 -18.62
N GLY A 150 5.72 19.11 -19.92
CA GLY A 150 5.46 20.44 -20.46
C GLY A 150 4.04 20.95 -20.18
N ASN A 151 3.88 22.27 -20.16
CA ASN A 151 2.59 22.94 -20.02
C ASN A 151 1.91 23.11 -21.38
N TYR A 152 0.68 22.63 -21.50
CA TYR A 152 -0.12 22.73 -22.70
C TYR A 152 -1.51 23.25 -22.33
N HIS A 153 -1.71 24.56 -22.50
CA HIS A 153 -2.93 25.26 -22.07
C HIS A 153 -4.08 25.17 -23.08
N GLU A 154 -3.78 24.88 -24.35
CA GLU A 154 -4.75 24.79 -25.45
C GLU A 154 -4.36 23.64 -26.37
N ASP A 155 -5.36 22.99 -26.98
CA ASP A 155 -5.20 21.86 -27.92
C ASP A 155 -4.17 20.82 -27.43
N ALA A 156 -4.18 20.55 -26.12
CA ALA A 156 -3.06 19.96 -25.43
C ALA A 156 -2.64 18.61 -26.02
N TRP A 157 -3.60 17.72 -26.29
CA TRP A 157 -3.29 16.38 -26.79
C TRP A 157 -2.80 16.37 -28.24
N ALA A 158 -3.35 17.22 -29.11
CA ALA A 158 -2.88 17.33 -30.49
C ALA A 158 -1.44 17.86 -30.54
N ARG A 159 -1.16 18.90 -29.75
CA ARG A 159 0.19 19.50 -29.65
C ARG A 159 1.21 18.58 -28.99
N MET A 160 0.81 17.82 -27.98
CA MET A 160 1.68 16.81 -27.37
C MET A 160 1.94 15.65 -28.34
N GLU A 161 0.94 15.19 -29.09
CA GLU A 161 1.11 14.15 -30.11
C GLU A 161 2.10 14.58 -31.18
N GLU A 162 1.93 15.78 -31.75
CA GLU A 162 2.86 16.37 -32.71
C GLU A 162 4.27 16.48 -32.13
N ALA A 163 4.41 16.98 -30.89
CA ALA A 163 5.69 17.13 -30.23
C ALA A 163 6.39 15.78 -29.95
N MET A 164 5.64 14.75 -29.56
CA MET A 164 6.18 13.39 -29.34
C MET A 164 6.64 12.77 -30.65
N LEU A 165 5.84 12.85 -31.71
CA LEU A 165 6.19 12.33 -33.04
C LEU A 165 7.38 13.05 -33.68
N ALA A 166 7.64 14.30 -33.28
CA ALA A 166 8.80 15.07 -33.72
C ALA A 166 10.10 14.74 -32.97
N THR A 167 10.05 13.90 -31.92
CA THR A 167 11.26 13.51 -31.17
C THR A 167 12.18 12.58 -31.98
N PRO A 168 13.49 12.53 -31.71
CA PRO A 168 14.37 11.54 -32.30
C PRO A 168 13.98 10.13 -31.81
N ASP A 169 13.72 9.21 -32.75
CA ASP A 169 13.32 7.82 -32.46
C ASP A 169 12.05 7.71 -31.58
N PRO A 170 10.90 8.22 -32.06
CA PRO A 170 9.67 8.23 -31.27
C PRO A 170 9.16 6.82 -31.01
N SER A 171 8.44 6.65 -29.91
CA SER A 171 7.61 5.48 -29.68
C SER A 171 6.59 5.31 -30.80
N SER A 172 6.04 4.11 -30.96
CA SER A 172 4.98 3.89 -31.96
C SER A 172 3.77 4.79 -31.72
N ASP A 173 3.11 5.21 -32.80
CA ASP A 173 1.89 6.04 -32.76
C ASP A 173 0.84 5.47 -31.81
N ALA A 174 0.67 4.14 -31.81
CA ALA A 174 -0.26 3.46 -30.91
C ALA A 174 0.10 3.63 -29.43
N ARG A 175 1.39 3.66 -29.08
CA ARG A 175 1.87 3.89 -27.71
C ARG A 175 1.69 5.33 -27.30
N ILE A 176 2.07 6.28 -28.16
CA ILE A 176 1.87 7.72 -27.95
C ILE A 176 0.39 8.01 -27.73
N SER A 177 -0.48 7.59 -28.66
CA SER A 177 -1.93 7.75 -28.57
C SER A 177 -2.52 7.16 -27.28
N TYR A 178 -2.02 6.00 -26.84
CA TYR A 178 -2.48 5.37 -25.61
C TYR A 178 -2.06 6.15 -24.36
N VAL A 179 -0.83 6.65 -24.29
CA VAL A 179 -0.35 7.50 -23.19
C VAL A 179 -1.12 8.82 -23.14
N LEU A 180 -1.32 9.48 -24.27
CA LEU A 180 -2.08 10.73 -24.34
C LEU A 180 -3.56 10.54 -23.96
N ARG A 181 -4.14 9.38 -24.25
CA ARG A 181 -5.49 9.02 -23.76
C ARG A 181 -5.54 8.89 -22.25
N LEU A 182 -4.50 8.32 -21.63
CA LEU A 182 -4.40 8.23 -20.17
C LEU A 182 -4.20 9.62 -19.55
N ASP A 183 -3.35 10.46 -20.14
CA ASP A 183 -3.16 11.86 -19.74
C ASP A 183 -4.50 12.61 -19.77
N ARG A 184 -5.24 12.52 -20.89
CA ARG A 184 -6.58 13.10 -21.03
C ARG A 184 -7.56 12.58 -20.00
N ALA A 185 -7.54 11.29 -19.69
CA ALA A 185 -8.39 10.71 -18.66
C ALA A 185 -8.05 11.25 -17.26
N MET A 186 -6.76 11.43 -16.94
CA MET A 186 -6.33 12.09 -15.69
C MET A 186 -6.78 13.55 -15.64
N THR A 187 -6.65 14.29 -16.74
CA THR A 187 -7.15 15.67 -16.85
C THR A 187 -8.66 15.76 -16.68
N ALA A 188 -9.43 14.85 -17.28
CA ALA A 188 -10.88 14.82 -17.16
C ALA A 188 -11.29 14.57 -15.70
N TYR A 189 -10.65 13.60 -15.02
CA TYR A 189 -10.85 13.37 -13.60
C TYR A 189 -10.47 14.61 -12.78
N ALA A 190 -9.31 15.20 -13.04
CA ALA A 190 -8.83 16.37 -12.31
C ALA A 190 -9.74 17.59 -12.49
N THR A 191 -10.33 17.77 -13.67
CA THR A 191 -11.32 18.81 -13.96
C THR A 191 -12.59 18.63 -13.12
N GLN A 192 -13.13 17.41 -13.12
CA GLN A 192 -14.30 17.05 -12.30
C GLN A 192 -14.02 17.25 -10.81
N PHE A 193 -12.85 16.80 -10.37
CA PHE A 193 -12.39 17.00 -9.00
C PHE A 193 -12.28 18.48 -8.66
N ALA A 194 -11.68 19.30 -9.52
CA ALA A 194 -11.53 20.72 -9.29
C ALA A 194 -12.89 21.42 -9.10
N TRP A 195 -13.87 21.11 -9.95
CA TRP A 195 -15.23 21.65 -9.83
C TRP A 195 -15.96 21.17 -8.59
N ALA A 196 -15.81 19.91 -8.19
CA ALA A 196 -16.43 19.38 -6.98
C ALA A 196 -15.74 19.88 -5.71
N TRP A 197 -14.43 20.09 -5.75
CA TRP A 197 -13.61 20.38 -4.58
C TRP A 197 -13.55 21.88 -4.27
N TRP A 198 -13.17 22.70 -5.25
CA TRP A 198 -13.03 24.15 -5.11
C TRP A 198 -14.25 24.92 -5.63
N GLY A 199 -15.13 24.29 -6.40
CA GLY A 199 -16.31 24.90 -7.00
C GLY A 199 -16.12 25.23 -8.47
N ARG A 200 -17.19 25.12 -9.26
CA ARG A 200 -17.16 25.38 -10.70
C ARG A 200 -16.87 26.84 -11.06
N ASP A 201 -17.31 27.76 -10.20
CA ASP A 201 -17.14 29.20 -10.38
C ASP A 201 -15.86 29.74 -9.71
N ALA A 202 -14.98 28.85 -9.22
CA ALA A 202 -13.74 29.25 -8.54
C ALA A 202 -12.74 29.95 -9.48
N GLY A 203 -12.95 29.91 -10.81
CA GLY A 203 -12.06 30.53 -11.77
C GLY A 203 -10.80 29.71 -12.08
N ILE A 204 -10.81 28.41 -11.81
CA ILE A 204 -9.74 27.50 -12.24
C ILE A 204 -9.72 27.45 -13.77
N GLN A 205 -8.56 27.76 -14.36
CA GLN A 205 -8.33 27.74 -15.81
C GLN A 205 -7.64 26.45 -16.27
N TYR A 206 -6.76 25.90 -15.43
CA TYR A 206 -5.99 24.71 -15.74
C TYR A 206 -5.97 23.74 -14.58
N VAL A 207 -5.80 22.46 -14.90
CA VAL A 207 -5.51 21.43 -13.91
C VAL A 207 -4.15 20.83 -14.15
N GLU A 208 -3.52 20.43 -13.07
CA GLU A 208 -2.23 19.77 -13.05
C GLU A 208 -2.37 18.47 -12.24
N VAL A 209 -1.71 17.43 -12.72
CA VAL A 209 -1.75 16.11 -12.10
C VAL A 209 -0.33 15.69 -11.78
N GLN A 210 -0.18 15.04 -10.64
CA GLN A 210 1.09 14.44 -10.22
C GLN A 210 0.83 12.99 -9.83
N ILE A 211 1.76 12.10 -10.16
CA ILE A 211 1.77 10.73 -9.66
C ILE A 211 2.92 10.59 -8.65
N GLN A 212 2.59 10.14 -7.44
CA GLN A 212 3.55 9.77 -6.40
C GLN A 212 3.66 8.24 -6.33
N GLU A 213 4.89 7.75 -6.44
CA GLU A 213 5.26 6.35 -6.16
C GLU A 213 5.87 6.29 -4.76
N THR A 214 5.15 5.70 -3.81
CA THR A 214 5.61 5.51 -2.43
C THR A 214 6.08 4.08 -2.25
N ARG A 215 7.37 3.88 -1.99
CA ARG A 215 7.95 2.55 -1.79
C ARG A 215 7.93 2.17 -0.32
N ALA A 216 7.39 0.98 -0.04
CA ALA A 216 7.45 0.40 1.29
C ALA A 216 8.92 0.25 1.74
N PRO A 217 9.29 0.72 2.95
CA PRO A 217 10.63 0.50 3.50
C PRO A 217 10.98 -0.99 3.51
N ARG A 218 12.25 -1.31 3.31
CA ARG A 218 12.72 -2.69 3.54
C ARG A 218 12.61 -3.01 5.03
N PHE A 219 12.58 -4.30 5.35
CA PHE A 219 12.46 -4.73 6.75
C PHE A 219 13.57 -4.13 7.64
N ASP A 220 14.79 -4.03 7.12
CA ASP A 220 15.93 -3.47 7.84
C ASP A 220 15.78 -1.97 8.12
N ASP A 221 15.09 -1.25 7.24
CA ASP A 221 14.88 0.21 7.29
C ASP A 221 13.45 0.58 7.74
N ARG A 222 12.72 -0.36 8.37
CA ARG A 222 11.28 -0.20 8.70
C ARG A 222 10.93 0.92 9.69
N GLY A 223 11.95 1.54 10.30
CA GLY A 223 11.80 2.70 11.17
C GLY A 223 11.89 4.04 10.43
N ASP A 224 12.31 4.01 9.15
CA ASP A 224 12.49 5.20 8.34
C ASP A 224 11.23 5.52 7.52
N ASP A 225 11.10 6.80 7.15
CA ASP A 225 10.02 7.24 6.27
C ASP A 225 10.13 6.57 4.89
N PRO A 226 8.99 6.25 4.24
CA PRO A 226 9.00 5.65 2.93
C PRO A 226 9.59 6.60 1.89
N SER A 227 10.34 6.04 0.94
CA SER A 227 10.84 6.83 -0.19
C SER A 227 9.71 7.15 -1.17
N VAL A 228 9.58 8.44 -1.50
CA VAL A 228 8.57 8.94 -2.45
C VAL A 228 9.26 9.42 -3.71
N THR A 229 8.81 8.93 -4.87
CA THR A 229 9.24 9.41 -6.18
C THR A 229 8.07 10.08 -6.89
N VAL A 230 8.30 11.31 -7.32
CA VAL A 230 7.29 12.14 -7.99
C VAL A 230 7.44 12.05 -9.51
N ARG A 231 6.31 12.06 -10.22
CA ARG A 231 6.19 12.26 -11.66
C ARG A 231 5.22 13.39 -11.93
N GLU A 232 5.72 14.43 -12.59
CA GLU A 232 4.95 15.63 -12.91
C GLU A 232 4.39 15.54 -14.32
N PHE A 233 3.14 15.91 -14.46
CA PHE A 233 2.48 16.15 -15.74
C PHE A 233 2.16 17.64 -15.76
N GLY A 234 2.57 18.33 -16.81
CA GLY A 234 2.37 19.77 -16.86
C GLY A 234 0.89 20.16 -16.91
N ARG A 235 0.64 21.46 -16.88
CA ARG A 235 -0.71 22.03 -16.87
C ARG A 235 -1.48 21.63 -18.13
N ARG A 236 -2.77 21.37 -17.96
CA ARG A 236 -3.73 21.03 -19.03
C ARG A 236 -4.96 21.92 -18.95
N PRO A 237 -5.63 22.22 -20.07
CA PRO A 237 -6.94 22.86 -20.04
C PRO A 237 -7.93 22.00 -19.26
N LEU A 238 -8.97 22.64 -18.73
CA LEU A 238 -10.14 21.91 -18.27
C LEU A 238 -10.71 21.07 -19.41
N TYR A 239 -11.09 19.83 -19.10
CA TYR A 239 -11.60 18.90 -20.10
C TYR A 239 -12.71 18.02 -19.54
N LEU A 240 -13.73 17.82 -20.37
CA LEU A 240 -14.91 17.04 -20.07
C LEU A 240 -15.20 16.14 -21.28
N TYR A 241 -15.43 14.85 -21.04
CA TYR A 241 -16.00 13.97 -22.06
C TYR A 241 -17.51 14.18 -22.19
N ASP A 242 -18.06 14.01 -23.39
CA ASP A 242 -19.48 14.31 -23.69
C ASP A 242 -20.48 13.65 -22.72
N ASP A 243 -20.20 12.41 -22.28
CA ASP A 243 -21.09 11.63 -21.40
C ASP A 243 -20.68 11.66 -19.91
N GLN A 244 -19.81 12.59 -19.48
CA GLN A 244 -19.41 12.68 -18.08
C GLN A 244 -20.46 13.40 -17.21
N ASP A 245 -21.04 12.66 -16.27
CA ASP A 245 -21.98 13.19 -15.29
C ASP A 245 -21.24 13.90 -14.13
N SER A 246 -21.19 15.22 -14.24
CA SER A 246 -20.50 16.07 -13.25
C SER A 246 -21.24 16.13 -11.91
N ALA A 247 -22.57 15.98 -11.92
CA ALA A 247 -23.36 16.02 -10.70
C ALA A 247 -23.16 14.74 -9.89
N ALA A 248 -23.22 13.58 -10.55
CA ALA A 248 -22.93 12.29 -9.90
C ALA A 248 -21.49 12.23 -9.36
N PHE A 249 -20.52 12.82 -10.08
CA PHE A 249 -19.14 12.92 -9.60
C PHE A 249 -19.05 13.80 -8.34
N ALA A 250 -19.65 14.98 -8.36
CA ALA A 250 -19.64 15.89 -7.20
C ALA A 250 -20.31 15.25 -5.98
N ASP A 251 -21.43 14.54 -6.17
CA ASP A 251 -22.09 13.77 -5.11
C ASP A 251 -21.17 12.68 -4.53
N ALA A 252 -20.40 11.98 -5.37
CA ALA A 252 -19.45 10.97 -4.93
C ALA A 252 -18.32 11.59 -4.08
N ILE A 253 -17.72 12.68 -4.54
CA ILE A 253 -16.70 13.41 -3.77
C ILE A 253 -17.27 13.97 -2.47
N GLY A 254 -18.52 14.45 -2.48
CA GLY A 254 -19.22 14.89 -1.27
C GLY A 254 -19.33 13.80 -0.21
N ARG A 255 -19.59 12.54 -0.62
CA ARG A 255 -19.61 11.39 0.30
C ARG A 255 -18.23 11.02 0.82
N PHE A 256 -17.17 11.26 0.06
CA PHE A 256 -15.81 10.95 0.53
C PHE A 256 -15.30 11.94 1.59
N ARG A 257 -15.95 13.11 1.71
CA ARG A 257 -15.64 14.14 2.71
C ARG A 257 -16.34 13.94 4.05
N SER A 258 -17.44 13.19 4.09
CA SER A 258 -18.31 13.03 5.27
C SER A 258 -17.87 11.88 6.16
#